data_AF-A0A4R8I8U4-F1
#
_entry.id   AF-A0A4R8I8U4-F1
#
_cell.length_a   1.000
_cell.length_b   1.000
_cell.length_c   1.000
_cell.angle_alpha   90.00
_cell.angle_beta   90.00
_cell.angle_gamma   90.00
#
_symmetry.space_group_name_H-M   'P 1'
#
loop_
_entity.id
_entity.type
_entity.pdbx_description
1 polymer ?
#
loop_
_entity_poly.entity_id
_entity_poly.type
_entity_poly.pdbx_seq_one_letter_code
_entity_poly.pdbx_strand_id
1 'polypeptide(L)'
;MNNFFQKLYKSEYFTFIILLLFVGSATFTKFAQSVIDNFTVVIILNIVFIILLLIFLFRYMQSTTYKNFSPRVKFGMWAGIIYLFVRICLLILALINEISIG
;
A
#
# COMPACT_ATOMS: atom_id res chain seq x y z
N MET A 1 -11.05 23.61 9.29
CA MET A 1 -10.19 22.47 8.87
C MET A 1 -10.86 21.50 7.87
N ASN A 2 -12.12 21.70 7.43
CA ASN A 2 -12.82 20.77 6.52
C ASN A 2 -12.62 21.00 5.01
N ASN A 3 -12.30 22.22 4.55
CA ASN A 3 -12.26 22.50 3.10
C ASN A 3 -10.98 22.02 2.39
N PHE A 4 -9.84 21.98 3.08
CA PHE A 4 -8.58 21.55 2.47
C PHE A 4 -8.56 20.05 2.21
N PHE A 5 -8.86 19.24 3.23
CA PHE A 5 -8.94 17.79 3.08
C PHE A 5 -10.02 17.38 2.07
N GLN A 6 -11.20 18.02 2.08
CA GLN A 6 -12.22 17.74 1.06
C GLN A 6 -11.78 18.11 -0.36
N LYS A 7 -11.01 19.19 -0.56
CA LYS A 7 -10.42 19.53 -1.86
C LYS A 7 -9.37 18.51 -2.28
N LEU A 8 -8.51 18.08 -1.36
CA LEU A 8 -7.51 17.05 -1.61
C LEU A 8 -8.18 15.74 -2.05
N TYR A 9 -9.27 15.37 -1.38
CA TYR A 9 -10.01 14.16 -1.68
C TYR A 9 -10.78 14.20 -3.01
N LYS A 10 -11.38 15.33 -3.40
CA LYS A 10 -12.15 15.44 -4.66
C LYS A 10 -11.31 15.46 -5.95
N SER A 11 -10.00 15.45 -5.84
CA SER A 11 -9.09 15.72 -6.95
C SER A 11 -8.33 14.48 -7.39
N GLU A 12 -7.83 14.53 -8.63
CA GLU A 12 -6.84 13.57 -9.16
C GLU A 12 -5.60 13.43 -8.25
N TYR A 13 -5.36 14.40 -7.35
CA TYR A 13 -4.30 14.33 -6.34
C TYR A 13 -4.46 13.14 -5.40
N PHE A 14 -5.68 12.66 -5.11
CA PHE A 14 -5.83 11.46 -4.26
C PHE A 14 -5.32 10.19 -4.95
N THR A 15 -5.63 10.02 -6.23
CA THR A 15 -5.08 8.93 -7.05
C THR A 15 -3.56 9.05 -7.15
N PHE A 16 -3.05 10.26 -7.32
CA PHE A 16 -1.61 10.54 -7.32
C PHE A 16 -0.95 10.20 -5.97
N ILE A 17 -1.59 10.53 -4.84
CA ILE A 17 -1.10 10.18 -3.48
C ILE A 17 -1.06 8.66 -3.30
N ILE A 18 -2.10 7.93 -3.73
CA ILE A 18 -2.11 6.46 -3.70
C ILE A 18 -0.98 5.90 -4.57
N LEU A 19 -0.77 6.43 -5.78
CA LEU A 19 0.32 6.03 -6.66
C LEU A 19 1.69 6.29 -6.01
N LEU A 20 1.87 7.46 -5.38
CA LEU A 20 3.06 7.84 -4.61
C LEU A 20 3.32 6.90 -3.44
N LEU A 21 2.27 6.47 -2.74
CA LEU A 21 2.38 5.49 -1.66
C LEU A 21 2.84 4.12 -2.19
N PHE A 22 2.39 3.70 -3.39
CA PHE A 22 2.86 2.46 -4.01
C PHE A 22 4.31 2.55 -4.48
N VAL A 23 4.70 3.62 -5.16
CA VAL A 23 6.10 3.84 -5.58
C VAL A 23 7.02 3.99 -4.36
N GLY A 24 6.55 4.68 -3.33
CA GLY A 24 7.25 4.84 -2.05
C GLY A 24 7.46 3.50 -1.35
N SER A 25 6.44 2.63 -1.33
CA SER A 25 6.55 1.28 -0.79
C SER A 25 7.61 0.44 -1.54
N ALA A 26 7.63 0.54 -2.88
CA ALA A 26 8.63 -0.14 -3.70
C ALA A 26 10.07 0.32 -3.41
N THR A 27 10.26 1.63 -3.29
CA THR A 27 11.56 2.24 -3.01
C THR A 27 12.02 1.93 -1.59
N PHE A 28 11.11 1.99 -0.61
CA PHE A 28 11.40 1.65 0.79
C PHE A 28 11.86 0.20 0.95
N THR A 29 11.23 -0.76 0.25
CA THR A 29 11.69 -2.16 0.28
C THR A 29 13.12 -2.30 -0.20
N LYS A 30 13.48 -1.69 -1.33
CA LYS A 30 14.85 -1.77 -1.88
C LYS A 30 15.87 -1.11 -0.95
N PHE A 31 15.51 0.04 -0.37
CA PHE A 31 16.34 0.71 0.61
C PHE A 31 16.54 -0.13 1.87
N ALA A 32 15.46 -0.69 2.43
CA ALA A 32 15.54 -1.55 3.61
C ALA A 32 16.43 -2.78 3.34
N GLN A 33 16.34 -3.39 2.15
CA GLN A 33 17.25 -4.48 1.73
C GLN A 33 18.71 -4.05 1.62
N SER A 34 18.98 -2.80 1.23
CA SER A 34 20.36 -2.30 1.14
C SER A 34 20.97 -1.89 2.48
N VAL A 35 20.14 -1.63 3.50
CA VAL A 35 20.57 -1.19 4.83
C VAL A 35 20.58 -2.34 5.84
N ILE A 36 19.67 -3.29 5.69
CA ILE A 36 19.47 -4.41 6.60
C ILE A 36 19.76 -5.70 5.84
N ASP A 37 20.93 -6.31 6.11
CA ASP A 37 21.31 -7.61 5.51
C ASP A 37 20.41 -8.77 5.98
N ASN A 38 19.56 -8.53 6.98
CA ASN A 38 18.60 -9.52 7.47
C ASN A 38 17.29 -9.46 6.69
N PHE A 39 17.14 -10.39 5.76
CA PHE A 39 15.96 -10.52 4.91
C PHE A 39 14.65 -10.71 5.70
N THR A 40 14.68 -11.43 6.82
CA THR A 40 13.50 -11.62 7.69
C THR A 40 12.97 -10.30 8.24
N VAL A 41 13.85 -9.39 8.67
CA VAL A 41 13.47 -8.07 9.20
C VAL A 41 12.82 -7.21 8.10
N VAL A 42 13.36 -7.24 6.88
CA VAL A 42 12.78 -6.55 5.73
C VAL A 42 11.37 -7.05 5.44
N ILE A 43 11.14 -8.36 5.48
CA ILE A 43 9.81 -8.95 5.30
C ILE A 43 8.84 -8.45 6.36
N ILE A 44 9.23 -8.47 7.64
CA ILE A 44 8.37 -8.00 8.74
C ILE A 44 8.00 -6.52 8.54
N LEU A 45 8.95 -5.65 8.19
CA LEU A 45 8.68 -4.24 7.91
C LEU A 45 7.69 -4.04 6.76
N ASN A 46 7.81 -4.84 5.69
CA ASN A 46 6.87 -4.78 4.57
C ASN A 46 5.47 -5.28 4.94
N ILE A 47 5.37 -6.36 5.73
CA ILE A 47 4.08 -6.87 6.21
C ILE A 47 3.38 -5.83 7.09
N VAL A 48 4.09 -5.22 8.04
CA VAL A 48 3.52 -4.17 8.92
C VAL A 48 3.03 -2.99 8.09
N PHE A 49 3.83 -2.52 7.13
CA PHE A 49 3.44 -1.43 6.24
C PHE A 49 2.16 -1.76 5.45
N ILE A 50 2.06 -2.98 4.91
CA ILE A 50 0.88 -3.42 4.15
C ILE A 50 -0.37 -3.48 5.03
N ILE A 51 -0.26 -4.00 6.26
CA ILE A 51 -1.37 -4.05 7.22
C ILE A 51 -1.88 -2.63 7.53
N LEU A 52 -0.96 -1.70 7.81
CA LEU A 52 -1.32 -0.30 8.07
C LEU A 52 -2.04 0.34 6.87
N LEU A 53 -1.58 0.05 5.64
CA LEU A 53 -2.20 0.57 4.42
C LEU A 53 -3.59 -0.04 4.17
N LEU A 54 -3.78 -1.33 4.45
CA LEU A 54 -5.08 -1.99 4.37
C LEU A 54 -6.08 -1.43 5.39
N ILE A 55 -5.65 -1.22 6.64
CA ILE A 55 -6.49 -0.59 7.68
C ILE A 55 -6.91 0.82 7.24
N PHE A 56 -5.96 1.60 6.71
CA PHE A 56 -6.24 2.94 6.19
C PHE A 56 -7.27 2.88 5.04
N LEU A 57 -7.04 2.03 4.04
CA LEU A 57 -7.94 1.87 2.90
C LEU A 57 -9.33 1.40 3.34
N PHE A 58 -9.42 0.45 4.27
CA PHE A 58 -10.70 -0.06 4.78
C PHE A 58 -11.48 1.03 5.52
N ARG A 59 -10.86 1.74 6.46
CA ARG A 59 -11.49 2.88 7.14
C ARG A 59 -11.92 3.96 6.14
N TYR A 60 -11.11 4.16 5.10
CA TYR A 60 -11.39 5.15 4.07
C TYR A 60 -12.59 4.77 3.20
N MET A 61 -12.71 3.50 2.80
CA MET A 61 -13.87 2.97 2.06
C MET A 61 -15.17 3.06 2.86
N GLN A 62 -15.11 2.98 4.19
CA GLN A 62 -16.28 3.17 5.05
C GLN A 62 -16.69 4.64 5.21
N SER A 63 -15.83 5.59 4.84
CA SER A 63 -16.17 7.00 4.96
C SER A 63 -17.31 7.39 4.01
N THR A 64 -18.17 8.32 4.44
CA THR A 64 -19.23 8.90 3.59
C THR A 64 -18.67 9.55 2.32
N THR A 65 -17.41 9.99 2.36
CA THR A 65 -16.65 10.50 1.22
C THR A 65 -16.49 9.47 0.11
N TYR A 66 -16.30 8.19 0.43
CA TYR A 66 -16.11 7.14 -0.56
C TYR A 66 -17.32 6.96 -1.50
N LYS A 67 -18.54 7.12 -0.96
CA LYS A 67 -19.78 7.01 -1.74
C LYS A 67 -19.82 8.04 -2.88
N ASN A 68 -19.28 9.23 -2.63
CA ASN A 68 -19.27 10.37 -3.55
C ASN A 68 -18.14 10.34 -4.59
N PHE A 69 -17.25 9.34 -4.56
CA PHE A 69 -16.19 9.24 -5.56
C PHE A 69 -16.68 8.78 -6.92
N SER A 70 -16.01 9.31 -7.94
CA SER A 70 -16.14 8.84 -9.31
C SER A 70 -15.73 7.36 -9.40
N PRO A 71 -16.33 6.59 -10.34
CA PRO A 71 -15.97 5.19 -10.55
C PRO A 71 -14.47 4.96 -10.79
N ARG A 72 -13.78 5.92 -11.42
CA ARG A 72 -12.33 5.85 -11.69
C ARG A 72 -11.49 5.83 -10.41
N VAL A 73 -11.84 6.66 -9.42
CA VAL A 73 -11.13 6.69 -8.13
C VAL A 73 -11.37 5.40 -7.36
N LYS A 74 -12.61 4.90 -7.36
CA LYS A 74 -12.95 3.60 -6.75
C LYS A 74 -12.16 2.47 -7.40
N PHE A 75 -12.09 2.45 -8.73
CA PHE A 75 -11.27 1.48 -9.48
C PHE A 75 -9.79 1.57 -9.12
N GLY A 76 -9.22 2.77 -9.04
CA GLY A 76 -7.83 2.97 -8.63
C GLY A 76 -7.54 2.45 -7.21
N MET A 77 -8.47 2.63 -6.28
CA MET A 77 -8.37 2.05 -4.93
C MET A 77 -8.38 0.52 -4.96
N TRP A 78 -9.30 -0.09 -5.72
CA TRP A 78 -9.36 -1.55 -5.87
C TRP A 78 -8.12 -2.13 -6.53
N ALA A 79 -7.62 -1.49 -7.60
CA ALA A 79 -6.37 -1.87 -8.23
C ALA A 79 -5.20 -1.81 -7.24
N GLY A 80 -5.19 -0.79 -6.37
CA GLY A 80 -4.22 -0.68 -5.28
C GLY A 80 -4.30 -1.81 -4.25
N ILE A 81 -5.51 -2.23 -3.86
CA ILE A 81 -5.72 -3.38 -2.97
C ILE A 81 -5.19 -4.67 -3.62
N ILE A 82 -5.50 -4.89 -4.89
CA ILE A 82 -5.01 -6.07 -5.65
C ILE A 82 -3.49 -6.06 -5.72
N TYR A 83 -2.87 -4.91 -5.99
CA TYR A 83 -1.42 -4.77 -6.01
C TYR A 83 -0.79 -5.13 -4.66
N LEU A 84 -1.37 -4.67 -3.55
CA LEU A 84 -0.93 -5.03 -2.19
C LEU A 84 -1.00 -6.53 -1.95
N PHE A 85 -2.09 -7.15 -2.37
CA PHE A 85 -2.27 -8.59 -2.24
C PHE A 85 -1.20 -9.38 -2.99
N VAL A 86 -0.94 -9.04 -4.26
CA VAL A 86 0.13 -9.66 -5.06
C VAL A 86 1.49 -9.49 -4.37
N ARG A 87 1.76 -8.31 -3.81
CA ARG A 87 2.98 -8.04 -3.04
C ARG A 87 3.14 -8.96 -1.82
N ILE A 88 2.06 -9.20 -1.07
CA ILE A 88 2.08 -10.15 0.06
C ILE A 88 2.39 -11.56 -0.43
N CYS A 89 1.75 -12.01 -1.51
CA CYS A 89 2.00 -13.34 -2.07
C CYS A 89 3.47 -13.52 -2.48
N LEU A 90 4.07 -12.52 -3.13
CA LEU A 90 5.48 -12.55 -3.51
C LEU A 90 6.40 -12.59 -2.29
N LEU A 91 6.08 -11.85 -1.21
CA LEU A 91 6.84 -11.89 0.04
C LEU A 91 6.76 -13.26 0.72
N ILE A 92 5.58 -13.87 0.77
CA ILE A 92 5.39 -15.23 1.30
C ILE A 92 6.19 -16.24 0.47
N LEU A 93 6.11 -16.16 -0.86
CA LEU A 93 6.87 -17.05 -1.74
C LEU A 93 8.38 -16.89 -1.54
N ALA A 94 8.85 -15.66 -1.39
CA ALA A 94 10.27 -15.39 -1.14
C ALA A 94 10.71 -15.92 0.24
N LEU A 95 9.86 -15.82 1.27
CA LEU A 95 10.10 -16.40 2.59
C LEU A 95 10.20 -17.93 2.53
N ILE A 96 9.29 -18.59 1.80
CA ILE A 96 9.33 -20.05 1.61
C ILE A 96 10.61 -20.47 0.88
N ASN A 97 11.03 -19.72 -0.14
CA ASN A 97 12.22 -20.02 -0.92
C ASN A 97 13.51 -19.89 -0.08
N GLU A 98 13.60 -18.87 0.76
CA GLU A 98 14.74 -18.72 1.68
C GLU A 98 14.81 -19.88 2.68
N ILE A 99 13.68 -20.29 3.26
CA ILE A 99 13.61 -21.44 4.17
C ILE A 99 14.00 -22.76 3.47
N SER A 100 13.72 -22.91 2.18
CA SER A 100 14.05 -24.14 1.44
C SER A 100 15.52 -24.26 1.04
N ILE A 101 16.27 -23.15 1.05
CA ILE A 101 17.69 -23.10 0.65
C ILE A 101 18.62 -23.27 1.88
N GLY A 102 18.16 -22.93 3.08
CA GLY A 102 18.89 -23.12 4.35
C GLY A 102 18.66 -24.47 4.99
#